data_AF-A0A0X1KIQ6-F1
#
_entry.id   AF-A0A0X1KIQ6-F1
#
_cell.length_a   1.000
_cell.length_b   1.000
_cell.length_c   1.000
_cell.angle_alpha   90.00
_cell.angle_beta   90.00
_cell.angle_gamma   90.00
#
_symmetry.space_group_name_H-M   'P 1'
#
loop_
_entity.id
_entity.type
_entity.pdbx_description
1 polymer ?
#
loop_
_entity_poly.entity_id
_entity_poly.type
_entity_poly.pdbx_seq_one_letter_code
_entity_poly.pdbx_strand_id
1 'polypeptide(L)'
;MDRKITIIVVSLFISVALVGTFWGDILERANPSPPRLVDIELKRGTFSGPEDDGTYYVQGNLLSNCTVAFTYLLPKQGKLEVYELDAATYKALTDNDTRKNCSDELLEGTLKVQFDQELESLSIQVWSGKLSEDGANVYFRLLGTWQFFDNLSAVYVAPSPDKDYKLMTIKELEEIVQANGIHPVG
;
A
#
# COMPACT_ATOMS: atom_id res chain seq x y z
N MET A 1 -51.50 21.21 32.34
CA MET A 1 -50.52 20.29 31.72
C MET A 1 -49.38 20.16 32.73
N ASP A 2 -48.64 19.08 32.94
CA ASP A 2 -47.48 18.81 32.08
C ASP A 2 -46.84 17.44 32.37
N ARG A 3 -46.98 16.81 33.55
CA ARG A 3 -46.24 15.56 33.86
C ARG A 3 -46.52 14.38 32.91
N LYS A 4 -47.78 14.20 32.48
CA LYS A 4 -48.14 13.17 31.49
C LYS A 4 -47.59 13.48 30.09
N ILE A 5 -47.54 14.76 29.71
CA ILE A 5 -47.04 15.21 28.42
C ILE A 5 -45.51 15.12 28.40
N THR A 6 -44.85 15.50 29.49
CA THR A 6 -43.39 15.36 29.67
C THR A 6 -42.96 13.90 29.55
N ILE A 7 -43.70 12.94 30.14
CA ILE A 7 -43.38 11.50 30.01
C ILE A 7 -43.50 11.03 28.55
N ILE A 8 -44.55 11.44 27.85
CA ILE A 8 -44.76 11.06 26.45
C ILE A 8 -43.64 11.64 25.58
N VAL A 9 -43.31 12.93 25.73
CA VAL A 9 -42.25 13.59 24.95
C VAL A 9 -40.88 12.97 25.23
N VAL A 10 -40.55 12.73 26.51
CA VAL A 10 -39.27 12.09 26.88
C VAL A 10 -39.19 10.66 26.33
N SER A 11 -40.27 9.88 26.40
CA SER A 11 -40.28 8.53 25.82
C SER A 11 -40.10 8.55 24.31
N LEU A 12 -40.67 9.54 23.62
CA LEU A 12 -40.57 9.68 22.17
C LEU A 12 -39.14 10.09 21.77
N PHE A 13 -38.50 10.95 22.57
CA PHE A 13 -37.11 11.34 22.36
C PHE A 13 -36.13 10.18 22.56
N ILE A 14 -36.33 9.36 23.59
CA ILE A 14 -35.51 8.17 23.85
C ILE A 14 -35.68 7.14 22.73
N SER A 15 -36.90 6.91 22.26
CA SER A 15 -37.19 6.00 21.15
C SER A 15 -36.53 6.47 19.85
N VAL A 16 -36.60 7.77 19.54
CA VAL A 16 -35.95 8.33 18.34
C VAL A 16 -34.43 8.26 18.44
N ALA A 17 -33.85 8.50 19.63
CA ALA A 17 -32.41 8.40 19.85
C ALA A 17 -31.90 6.95 19.69
N LEU A 18 -32.59 5.97 20.27
CA LEU A 18 -32.25 4.55 20.14
C LEU A 18 -32.38 4.04 18.70
N VAL A 19 -33.40 4.48 17.99
CA VAL A 19 -33.56 4.15 16.56
C VAL A 19 -32.48 4.84 15.74
N GLY A 20 -32.13 6.10 16.04
CA GLY A 20 -31.07 6.84 15.37
C GLY A 20 -29.69 6.17 15.48
N THR A 21 -29.31 5.68 16.65
CA THR A 21 -28.05 4.93 16.83
C THR A 21 -28.06 3.61 16.07
N PHE A 22 -29.20 2.92 16.07
CA PHE A 22 -29.35 1.65 15.35
C PHE A 22 -29.25 1.81 13.82
N TRP A 23 -29.82 2.88 13.27
CA TRP A 23 -29.66 3.19 11.84
C TRP A 23 -28.25 3.67 11.50
N GLY A 24 -27.55 4.33 12.42
CA GLY A 24 -26.14 4.71 12.25
C GLY A 24 -25.25 3.51 11.97
N ASP A 25 -25.30 2.49 12.83
CA ASP A 25 -24.51 1.27 12.68
C ASP A 25 -24.89 0.47 11.42
N ILE A 26 -26.17 0.49 11.03
CA ILE A 26 -26.64 -0.18 9.80
C ILE A 26 -26.16 0.57 8.56
N LEU A 27 -26.21 1.89 8.55
CA LEU A 27 -25.74 2.70 7.44
C LEU A 27 -24.23 2.58 7.25
N GLU A 28 -23.48 2.50 8.35
CA GLU A 28 -22.03 2.30 8.34
C GLU A 28 -21.65 0.89 7.85
N ARG A 29 -22.43 -0.15 8.21
CA ARG A 29 -22.28 -1.49 7.61
C ARG A 29 -22.72 -1.57 6.15
N ALA A 30 -23.72 -0.78 5.75
CA ALA A 30 -24.25 -0.81 4.40
C ALA A 30 -23.37 -0.03 3.41
N ASN A 31 -22.57 0.92 3.90
CA ASN A 31 -21.66 1.71 3.09
C ASN A 31 -20.36 1.99 3.86
N PRO A 32 -19.54 0.95 4.11
CA PRO A 32 -18.29 1.13 4.83
C PRO A 32 -17.39 2.12 4.09
N SER A 33 -16.60 2.86 4.85
CA SER A 33 -15.61 3.76 4.25
C SER A 33 -14.66 2.95 3.35
N PRO A 34 -14.17 3.53 2.24
CA PRO A 34 -13.16 2.87 1.43
C PRO A 34 -11.94 2.51 2.29
N PRO A 35 -11.39 1.29 2.16
CA PRO A 35 -10.20 0.87 2.88
C PRO A 35 -9.05 1.82 2.62
N ARG A 36 -8.25 2.08 3.66
CA ARG A 36 -7.11 2.99 3.62
C ARG A 36 -5.85 2.23 3.98
N LEU A 37 -4.79 2.47 3.21
CA LEU A 37 -3.47 1.99 3.56
C LEU A 37 -2.97 2.79 4.77
N VAL A 38 -2.64 2.08 5.85
CA VAL A 38 -2.21 2.66 7.14
C VAL A 38 -0.70 2.56 7.28
N ASP A 39 -0.11 1.43 6.88
CA ASP A 39 1.31 1.16 7.04
C ASP A 39 1.83 0.32 5.87
N ILE A 40 3.07 0.59 5.45
CA ILE A 40 3.77 -0.17 4.42
C ILE A 40 5.26 -0.16 4.73
N GLU A 41 5.85 -1.35 4.73
CA GLU A 41 7.23 -1.52 5.15
C GLU A 41 7.92 -2.59 4.30
N LEU A 42 9.07 -2.24 3.72
CA LEU A 42 9.89 -3.15 2.93
C LEU A 42 11.21 -3.42 3.67
N LYS A 43 11.48 -4.69 3.96
CA LYS A 43 12.66 -5.14 4.74
C LYS A 43 13.46 -6.20 4.02
N ARG A 44 14.77 -6.24 4.31
CA ARG A 44 15.69 -7.29 3.83
C ARG A 44 15.56 -8.59 4.62
N GLY A 45 15.36 -9.70 3.94
CA GLY A 45 15.17 -11.03 4.52
C GLY A 45 13.71 -11.40 4.77
N THR A 46 13.49 -12.60 5.32
CA THR A 46 12.18 -13.16 5.61
C THR A 46 11.70 -12.71 7.00
N PHE A 47 10.54 -12.06 7.06
CA PHE A 47 9.87 -11.71 8.31
C PHE A 47 8.43 -12.15 8.29
N SER A 48 7.98 -12.81 9.35
CA SER A 48 6.57 -13.01 9.65
C SER A 48 6.23 -12.28 10.95
N GLY A 49 5.12 -11.56 10.96
CA GLY A 49 4.52 -10.97 12.15
C GLY A 49 3.18 -11.63 12.47
N PRO A 50 2.50 -11.20 13.53
CA PRO A 50 1.10 -11.59 13.75
C PRO A 50 0.26 -11.20 12.53
N GLU A 51 -0.65 -12.09 12.14
CA GLU A 51 -1.67 -11.85 11.12
C GLU A 51 -2.83 -11.12 11.81
N ASP A 52 -2.75 -9.80 11.87
CA ASP A 52 -3.88 -8.96 12.26
C ASP A 52 -4.78 -8.72 11.03
N ASP A 53 -6.08 -8.52 11.23
CA ASP A 53 -7.03 -8.22 10.16
C ASP A 53 -6.51 -7.05 9.29
N GLY A 54 -6.48 -7.25 7.96
CA GLY A 54 -5.97 -6.26 7.01
C GLY A 54 -4.44 -6.18 6.85
N THR A 55 -3.68 -7.09 7.46
CA THR A 55 -2.21 -7.21 7.26
C THR A 55 -1.89 -8.21 6.15
N TYR A 56 -1.04 -7.82 5.21
CA TYR A 56 -0.59 -8.67 4.11
C TYR A 56 0.93 -8.71 4.05
N TYR A 57 1.48 -9.92 4.01
CA TYR A 57 2.92 -10.15 3.87
C TYR A 57 3.22 -10.73 2.50
N VAL A 58 4.14 -10.07 1.79
CA VAL A 58 4.70 -10.53 0.52
C VAL A 58 6.16 -10.86 0.76
N GLN A 59 6.53 -12.12 0.57
CA GLN A 59 7.90 -12.61 0.74
C GLN A 59 8.43 -13.14 -0.59
N GLY A 60 9.71 -12.88 -0.88
CA GLY A 60 10.37 -13.41 -2.07
C GLY A 60 11.62 -12.62 -2.45
N ASN A 61 12.11 -12.83 -3.66
CA ASN A 61 13.21 -12.05 -4.24
C ASN A 61 12.70 -10.70 -4.71
N LEU A 62 12.46 -9.80 -3.76
CA LEU A 62 11.85 -8.49 -3.98
C LEU A 62 12.91 -7.41 -4.11
N LEU A 63 13.98 -7.44 -3.31
CA LEU A 63 14.87 -6.30 -3.20
C LEU A 63 16.08 -6.43 -4.12
N SER A 64 16.34 -5.46 -4.98
CA SER A 64 17.71 -5.33 -5.51
C SER A 64 18.66 -4.96 -4.37
N ASN A 65 19.90 -5.44 -4.40
CA ASN A 65 20.89 -5.03 -3.40
C ASN A 65 21.22 -3.52 -3.49
N CYS A 66 20.88 -2.88 -4.62
CA CYS A 66 20.92 -1.44 -4.85
C CYS A 66 19.70 -0.68 -4.32
N THR A 67 18.62 -1.36 -3.96
CA THR A 67 17.43 -0.69 -3.42
C THR A 67 17.76 -0.07 -2.07
N VAL A 68 17.57 1.26 -1.99
CA VAL A 68 17.81 2.05 -0.77
C VAL A 68 16.52 2.58 -0.16
N ALA A 69 15.52 2.81 -0.99
CA ALA A 69 14.23 3.33 -0.58
C ALA A 69 13.15 2.81 -1.52
N PHE A 70 11.89 3.07 -1.16
CA PHE A 70 10.76 2.77 -2.01
C PHE A 70 9.69 3.87 -1.89
N THR A 71 8.83 3.95 -2.89
CA THR A 71 7.57 4.68 -2.81
C THR A 71 6.44 3.77 -3.32
N TYR A 72 5.20 4.23 -3.26
CA TYR A 72 4.07 3.41 -3.66
C TYR A 72 2.94 4.25 -4.26
N LEU A 73 2.03 3.59 -4.98
CA LEU A 73 0.84 4.18 -5.58
C LEU A 73 -0.36 3.23 -5.42
N LEU A 74 -1.52 3.78 -5.06
CA LEU A 74 -2.80 3.07 -5.05
C LEU A 74 -3.70 3.64 -6.16
N PRO A 75 -3.56 3.17 -7.41
CA PRO A 75 -4.33 3.72 -8.53
C PRO A 75 -5.83 3.37 -8.46
N LYS A 76 -6.19 2.32 -7.71
CA LYS A 76 -7.57 1.91 -7.43
C LYS A 76 -7.62 1.07 -6.15
N GLN A 77 -8.80 0.93 -5.57
CA GLN A 77 -9.03 0.04 -4.43
C GLN A 77 -8.60 -1.40 -4.77
N GLY A 78 -7.91 -2.05 -3.84
CA GLY A 78 -7.40 -3.41 -4.02
C GLY A 78 -6.21 -3.54 -4.99
N LYS A 79 -5.58 -2.44 -5.42
CA LYS A 79 -4.32 -2.48 -6.17
C LYS A 79 -3.28 -1.57 -5.53
N LEU A 80 -2.12 -2.14 -5.21
CA LEU A 80 -0.94 -1.45 -4.70
C LEU A 80 0.23 -1.67 -5.66
N GLU A 81 0.86 -0.58 -6.09
CA GLU A 81 2.12 -0.61 -6.83
C GLU A 81 3.23 -0.09 -5.91
N VAL A 82 4.27 -0.89 -5.70
CA VAL A 82 5.45 -0.55 -4.90
C VAL A 82 6.63 -0.38 -5.85
N TYR A 83 7.32 0.74 -5.72
CA TYR A 83 8.42 1.16 -6.57
C TYR A 83 9.70 1.21 -5.75
N GLU A 84 10.56 0.22 -5.95
CA GLU A 84 11.91 0.21 -5.40
C GLU A 84 12.79 1.21 -6.13
N LEU A 85 13.52 2.00 -5.35
CA LEU A 85 14.37 3.08 -5.83
C LEU A 85 15.83 2.71 -5.56
N ASP A 86 16.63 2.70 -6.63
CA ASP A 86 18.07 2.64 -6.53
C ASP A 86 18.66 3.96 -5.99
N ALA A 87 19.95 3.95 -5.65
CA ALA A 87 20.63 5.12 -5.12
C ALA A 87 20.62 6.33 -6.07
N ALA A 88 20.69 6.09 -7.38
CA ALA A 88 20.70 7.15 -8.39
C ALA A 88 19.32 7.84 -8.48
N THR A 89 18.25 7.05 -8.52
CA THR A 89 16.87 7.55 -8.54
C THR A 89 16.54 8.26 -7.23
N TYR A 90 16.91 7.68 -6.08
CA TYR A 90 16.72 8.33 -4.78
C TYR A 90 17.43 9.68 -4.69
N LYS A 91 18.67 9.76 -5.19
CA LYS A 91 19.42 11.02 -5.27
C LYS A 91 18.75 12.02 -6.20
N ALA A 92 18.26 11.58 -7.36
CA ALA A 92 17.56 12.47 -8.30
C ALA A 92 16.30 13.08 -7.67
N LEU A 93 15.60 12.35 -6.80
CA LEU A 93 14.36 12.79 -6.15
C LEU A 93 14.59 13.63 -4.88
N THR A 94 15.70 13.44 -4.17
CA THR A 94 15.90 14.01 -2.83
C THR A 94 17.13 14.91 -2.69
N ASP A 95 18.00 14.95 -3.72
CA ASP A 95 19.33 15.57 -3.69
C ASP A 95 20.27 14.99 -2.61
N ASN A 96 19.91 13.87 -1.98
CA ASN A 96 20.71 13.20 -0.97
C ASN A 96 21.60 12.11 -1.58
N ASP A 97 22.91 12.20 -1.35
CA ASP A 97 23.88 11.22 -1.86
C ASP A 97 24.01 10.02 -0.90
N THR A 98 23.29 8.93 -1.19
CA THR A 98 23.53 7.63 -0.55
C THR A 98 24.40 6.77 -1.44
N ARG A 99 25.73 6.81 -1.24
CA ARG A 99 26.64 5.90 -1.94
C ARG A 99 26.61 4.51 -1.32
N LYS A 100 26.13 3.53 -2.07
CA LYS A 100 26.36 2.10 -1.80
C LYS A 100 27.02 1.48 -3.03
N ASN A 101 28.10 0.72 -2.79
CA ASN A 101 28.57 -0.24 -3.79
C ASN A 101 27.52 -1.35 -3.86
N CYS A 102 26.88 -1.51 -5.00
CA CYS A 102 25.76 -2.42 -5.17
C CYS A 102 25.76 -2.99 -6.62
N SER A 103 25.19 -4.18 -6.80
CA SER A 103 24.96 -4.85 -8.07
C SER A 103 23.45 -5.04 -8.32
N ASP A 104 23.05 -5.33 -9.55
CA ASP A 104 21.63 -5.53 -9.88
C ASP A 104 21.07 -6.90 -9.42
N GLU A 105 21.71 -7.53 -8.43
CA GLU A 105 21.29 -8.82 -7.89
C GLU A 105 20.08 -8.68 -6.96
N LEU A 106 19.07 -9.51 -7.20
CA LEU A 106 17.90 -9.63 -6.34
C LEU A 106 18.26 -10.42 -5.07
N LEU A 107 17.77 -9.91 -3.95
CA LEU A 107 17.87 -10.46 -2.62
C LEU A 107 16.48 -10.77 -2.09
N GLU A 108 16.45 -11.68 -1.13
CA GLU A 108 15.24 -11.98 -0.38
C GLU A 108 14.80 -10.75 0.44
N GLY A 109 13.51 -10.45 0.38
CA GLY A 109 12.88 -9.35 1.09
C GLY A 109 11.45 -9.67 1.48
N THR A 110 10.94 -8.90 2.45
CA THR A 110 9.55 -8.95 2.91
C THR A 110 8.93 -7.57 2.79
N LEU A 111 7.80 -7.50 2.09
CA LEU A 111 6.92 -6.34 2.06
C LEU A 111 5.72 -6.61 2.97
N LYS A 112 5.57 -5.80 4.02
CA LYS A 112 4.40 -5.75 4.88
C LYS A 112 3.50 -4.61 4.42
N VAL A 113 2.20 -4.87 4.32
CA VAL A 113 1.19 -3.88 3.95
C VAL A 113 0.03 -3.99 4.93
N GLN A 114 -0.39 -2.87 5.51
CA GLN A 114 -1.50 -2.79 6.47
C GLN A 114 -2.61 -1.89 5.95
N PHE A 115 -3.81 -2.43 5.87
CA PHE A 115 -5.03 -1.65 5.70
C PHE A 115 -5.78 -1.51 7.04
N ASP A 116 -6.62 -0.50 7.12
CA ASP A 116 -7.51 -0.27 8.27
C ASP A 116 -8.64 -1.30 8.40
N GLN A 117 -8.85 -2.11 7.36
CA GLN A 117 -9.79 -3.21 7.29
C GLN A 117 -9.31 -4.29 6.32
N GLU A 118 -9.85 -5.50 6.47
CA GLU A 118 -9.59 -6.61 5.53
C GLU A 118 -10.15 -6.30 4.14
N LEU A 119 -9.37 -6.68 3.12
CA LEU A 119 -9.74 -6.57 1.71
C LEU A 119 -10.13 -7.93 1.15
N GLU A 120 -11.28 -8.00 0.49
CA GLU A 120 -11.74 -9.19 -0.25
C GLU A 120 -10.74 -9.61 -1.34
N SER A 121 -10.09 -8.62 -1.94
CA SER A 121 -8.99 -8.86 -2.87
C SER A 121 -7.96 -7.74 -2.84
N LEU A 122 -6.69 -8.12 -2.95
CA LEU A 122 -5.56 -7.20 -3.04
C LEU A 122 -4.55 -7.71 -4.05
N SER A 123 -4.15 -6.85 -4.97
CA SER A 123 -3.05 -7.11 -5.91
C SER A 123 -1.90 -6.16 -5.63
N ILE A 124 -0.75 -6.72 -5.24
CA ILE A 124 0.49 -5.98 -4.98
C ILE A 124 1.46 -6.24 -6.13
N GLN A 125 1.95 -5.18 -6.76
CA GLN A 125 2.96 -5.23 -7.81
C GLN A 125 4.23 -4.57 -7.30
N VAL A 126 5.35 -5.28 -7.36
CA VAL A 126 6.66 -4.74 -6.93
C VAL A 126 7.53 -4.49 -8.15
N TRP A 127 8.00 -3.26 -8.29
CA TRP A 127 8.75 -2.76 -9.44
C TRP A 127 10.14 -2.31 -9.00
N SER A 128 11.19 -2.76 -9.70
CA SER A 128 12.57 -2.28 -9.52
C SER A 128 12.88 -1.15 -10.48
N GLY A 129 13.15 0.04 -9.94
CA GLY A 129 13.50 1.24 -10.70
C GLY A 129 14.99 1.40 -10.91
N LYS A 130 15.38 1.81 -12.13
CA LYS A 130 16.74 2.22 -12.48
C LYS A 130 16.70 3.53 -13.27
N LEU A 131 17.46 4.52 -12.82
CA LEU A 131 17.56 5.80 -13.51
C LEU A 131 18.18 5.61 -14.91
N SER A 132 17.61 6.21 -15.93
CA SER A 132 18.19 6.22 -17.27
C SER A 132 19.45 7.09 -17.34
N GLU A 133 20.29 6.85 -18.34
CA GLU A 133 21.55 7.59 -18.53
C GLU A 133 21.35 9.09 -18.76
N ASP A 134 20.21 9.50 -19.32
CA ASP A 134 19.84 10.90 -19.52
C ASP A 134 19.34 11.59 -18.23
N GLY A 135 19.14 10.83 -17.14
CA GLY A 135 18.64 11.31 -15.86
C GLY A 135 17.19 11.79 -15.86
N ALA A 136 16.47 11.67 -16.98
CA ALA A 136 15.12 12.21 -17.14
C ALA A 136 14.03 11.18 -16.83
N ASN A 137 14.35 9.89 -16.95
CA ASN A 137 13.41 8.79 -16.82
C ASN A 137 13.91 7.73 -15.85
N VAL A 138 12.98 6.93 -15.35
CA VAL A 138 13.24 5.75 -14.55
C VAL A 138 12.63 4.56 -15.27
N TYR A 139 13.48 3.59 -15.59
CA TYR A 139 13.06 2.29 -16.08
C TYR A 139 12.63 1.43 -14.90
N PHE A 140 11.37 1.01 -14.89
CA PHE A 140 10.83 0.10 -13.89
C PHE A 140 10.65 -1.28 -14.50
N ARG A 141 11.25 -2.29 -13.85
CA ARG A 141 11.04 -3.71 -14.16
C ARG A 141 10.12 -4.33 -13.13
N LEU A 142 9.06 -5.02 -13.55
CA LEU A 142 8.20 -5.79 -12.66
C LEU A 142 8.97 -6.99 -12.13
N LEU A 143 9.03 -7.12 -10.82
CA LEU A 143 9.63 -8.28 -10.16
C LEU A 143 8.61 -9.40 -9.96
N GLY A 144 7.38 -9.02 -9.66
CA GLY A 144 6.28 -9.95 -9.49
C GLY A 144 4.97 -9.27 -9.14
N THR A 145 3.90 -10.05 -9.23
CA THR A 145 2.59 -9.67 -8.71
C THR A 145 2.13 -10.69 -7.69
N TRP A 146 1.71 -10.23 -6.52
CA TRP A 146 1.11 -11.05 -5.48
C TRP A 146 -0.38 -10.73 -5.42
N GLN A 147 -1.20 -11.77 -5.50
CA GLN A 147 -2.65 -11.65 -5.44
C GLN A 147 -3.16 -12.33 -4.18
N PHE A 148 -3.92 -11.58 -3.40
CA PHE A 148 -4.62 -12.03 -2.22
C PHE A 148 -6.11 -12.04 -2.53
N PHE A 149 -6.77 -13.12 -2.16
CA PHE A 149 -8.21 -13.33 -2.29
C PHE A 149 -8.70 -13.84 -0.93
N ASP A 150 -9.96 -13.54 -0.56
CA ASP A 150 -10.60 -13.96 0.69
C ASP A 150 -10.06 -15.29 1.26
N ASN A 151 -9.50 -15.24 2.48
CA ASN A 151 -8.98 -16.40 3.25
C ASN A 151 -7.93 -17.28 2.53
N LEU A 152 -7.33 -16.81 1.43
CA LEU A 152 -6.30 -17.54 0.70
C LEU A 152 -4.91 -16.92 0.88
N SER A 153 -3.91 -17.79 0.99
CA SER A 153 -2.50 -17.43 0.94
C SER A 153 -2.17 -16.71 -0.38
N ALA A 154 -1.21 -15.78 -0.35
CA ALA A 154 -0.77 -15.03 -1.51
C ALA A 154 -0.44 -15.93 -2.72
N VAL A 155 -1.05 -15.64 -3.87
CA VAL A 155 -0.71 -16.26 -5.15
C VAL A 155 0.33 -15.41 -5.85
N TYR A 156 1.52 -15.97 -6.06
CA TYR A 156 2.56 -15.34 -6.85
C TYR A 156 2.31 -15.53 -8.35
N VAL A 157 2.32 -14.43 -9.08
CA VAL A 157 2.22 -14.38 -10.55
C VAL A 157 3.50 -13.78 -11.09
N ALA A 158 4.26 -14.60 -11.80
CA ALA A 158 5.49 -14.16 -12.46
C ALA A 158 5.18 -13.10 -13.55
N PRO A 159 6.08 -12.12 -13.75
CA PRO A 159 5.94 -11.14 -14.82
C PRO A 159 5.84 -11.83 -16.20
N SER A 160 4.90 -11.39 -17.04
CA SER A 160 4.89 -11.77 -18.45
C SER A 160 5.95 -10.94 -19.19
N PRO A 161 6.72 -11.51 -20.14
CA PRO A 161 7.73 -10.78 -20.91
C PRO A 161 7.20 -9.51 -21.61
N ASP A 162 5.91 -9.48 -21.95
CA ASP A 162 5.30 -8.35 -22.65
C ASP A 162 4.80 -7.24 -21.70
N LYS A 163 4.85 -7.46 -20.37
CA LYS A 163 4.27 -6.58 -19.35
C LYS A 163 5.19 -6.38 -18.14
N ASP A 164 6.46 -6.71 -18.27
CA ASP A 164 7.43 -6.63 -17.18
C ASP A 164 8.21 -5.30 -17.14
N TYR A 165 7.85 -4.33 -17.98
CA TYR A 165 8.52 -3.04 -18.03
C TYR A 165 7.55 -1.86 -18.06
N LYS A 166 7.96 -0.76 -17.44
CA LYS A 166 7.30 0.55 -17.48
C LYS A 166 8.37 1.63 -17.50
N LEU A 167 8.14 2.68 -18.28
CA LEU A 167 8.94 3.91 -18.22
C LEU A 167 8.13 4.96 -17.47
N MET A 168 8.77 5.67 -16.55
CA MET A 168 8.18 6.80 -15.84
C MET A 168 9.15 7.96 -15.87
N THR A 169 8.66 9.16 -16.10
CA THR A 169 9.49 10.36 -15.99
C THR A 169 9.82 10.64 -14.52
N ILE A 170 10.94 11.32 -14.25
CA ILE A 170 11.26 11.75 -12.88
C ILE A 170 10.14 12.61 -12.29
N LYS A 171 9.52 13.47 -13.11
CA LYS A 171 8.39 14.30 -12.69
C LYS A 171 7.17 13.50 -12.22
N GLU A 172 6.78 12.45 -12.94
CA GLU A 172 5.68 11.57 -12.51
C GLU A 172 6.02 10.86 -11.19
N LEU A 173 7.29 10.46 -11.03
CA LEU A 173 7.75 9.85 -9.80
C LEU A 173 7.77 10.84 -8.62
N GLU A 174 8.13 12.10 -8.85
CA GLU A 174 8.03 13.19 -7.88
C GLU A 174 6.58 13.38 -7.40
N GLU A 175 5.59 13.32 -8.30
CA GLU A 175 4.18 13.43 -7.94
C GLU A 175 3.74 12.27 -7.02
N ILE A 176 4.18 11.05 -7.32
CA ILE A 176 3.93 9.87 -6.48
C ILE A 176 4.58 10.04 -5.10
N VAL A 177 5.83 10.52 -5.07
CA VAL A 177 6.60 10.78 -3.85
C VAL A 177 5.96 11.88 -3.01
N GLN A 178 5.45 12.95 -3.61
CA GLN A 178 4.76 14.02 -2.88
C GLN A 178 3.48 13.52 -2.22
N ALA A 179 2.77 12.59 -2.86
CA ALA A 179 1.53 12.03 -2.34
C ALA A 179 1.76 10.95 -1.27
N ASN A 180 2.80 10.11 -1.42
CA ASN A 180 2.96 8.87 -0.64
C ASN A 180 4.26 8.81 0.18
N GLY A 181 5.16 9.77 -0.02
CA GLY A 181 6.48 9.80 0.60
C GLY A 181 7.50 8.86 -0.06
N ILE A 182 8.74 8.96 0.42
CA ILE A 182 9.81 7.99 0.16
C ILE A 182 10.18 7.33 1.49
N HIS A 183 10.20 6.01 1.50
CA HIS A 183 10.41 5.20 2.68
C HIS A 183 11.75 4.46 2.56
N PRO A 184 12.66 4.57 3.54
CA PRO A 184 13.91 3.82 3.50
C PRO A 184 13.64 2.32 3.63
N VAL A 185 14.44 1.49 2.97
CA VAL A 185 14.41 0.04 3.16
C VAL A 185 15.09 -0.32 4.49
N GLY A 186 14.40 -1.10 5.31
CA GLY A 186 14.85 -1.58 6.63
C GLY A 186 15.79 -2.80 6.57
#